data_AF-A0A8X8YKM9-F1
#
_entry.id   AF-A0A8X8YKM9-F1
#
_cell.length_a   1.000
_cell.length_b   1.000
_cell.length_c   1.000
_cell.angle_alpha   90.00
_cell.angle_beta   90.00
_cell.angle_gamma   90.00
#
_symmetry.space_group_name_H-M   'P 1'
#
loop_
_entity.id
_entity.type
_entity.pdbx_description
1 polymer ?
#
loop_
_entity_poly.entity_id
_entity_poly.type
_entity_poly.pdbx_seq_one_letter_code
_entity_poly.pdbx_strand_id
1 'polypeptide(L)'
;MENNSGHGARRLGSHSENRHDNKLAGHRHYRHVANDGGHSVDDGEGDENSRGANYHRVADGGSHGVNDGCHGVESMRFQRGRGEMKWRISDGICDGLALPNQQTVDYPSFKLVIVGDGGTGKTTFVKRHLTGEFEKKYEPTIGVEVHPLDFFTNCGKIRFYCWDTAGQEKFGGLRDGYYIHGQCAIIMFDVTARLTYKNVPTWHRDLCRVCENIPIVLCGNKVDVKNRQVKAKQVTFHRKKNLQYYEISAKSNYNFEKPFLYLARKLAGDSSLHFVESPALAPPEVQIDLAAQQLHEQELARAANEPLPDDDDESFD
;
A
#
# COMPACT_ATOMS: atom_id res chain seq x y z
N MET A 1 -3.94 72.39 31.72
CA MET A 1 -4.59 72.86 30.49
C MET A 1 -5.47 71.74 29.98
N GLU A 2 -6.74 72.08 29.81
CA GLU A 2 -7.92 71.24 29.57
C GLU A 2 -7.93 70.52 28.21
N ASN A 3 -8.71 69.41 28.17
CA ASN A 3 -9.70 68.97 27.17
C ASN A 3 -9.31 68.99 25.67
N ASN A 4 -9.76 68.09 24.78
CA ASN A 4 -11.13 67.63 24.63
C ASN A 4 -11.21 66.48 23.61
N SER A 5 -12.19 65.62 23.82
CA SER A 5 -12.80 64.66 22.89
C SER A 5 -13.48 65.30 21.67
N GLY A 6 -13.72 64.50 20.61
CA GLY A 6 -15.00 64.56 19.88
C GLY A 6 -14.98 64.68 18.35
N HIS A 7 -15.45 63.60 17.70
CA HIS A 7 -16.44 63.54 16.60
C HIS A 7 -16.25 64.30 15.28
N GLY A 8 -16.55 63.60 14.16
CA GLY A 8 -16.95 64.27 12.91
C GLY A 8 -16.93 63.38 11.68
N ALA A 9 -18.04 62.69 11.40
CA ALA A 9 -18.31 62.01 10.14
C ALA A 9 -18.74 63.00 9.04
N ARG A 10 -18.36 62.76 7.76
CA ARG A 10 -19.24 62.60 6.57
C ARG A 10 -18.64 63.12 5.24
N ARG A 11 -18.87 62.26 4.22
CA ARG A 11 -19.28 62.51 2.82
C ARG A 11 -18.24 62.67 1.69
N LEU A 12 -18.30 61.66 0.82
CA LEU A 12 -18.58 61.66 -0.64
C LEU A 12 -17.66 62.44 -1.59
N GLY A 13 -17.10 61.69 -2.55
CA GLY A 13 -16.51 62.21 -3.79
C GLY A 13 -16.09 61.06 -4.71
N SER A 14 -16.78 60.94 -5.83
CA SER A 14 -16.75 59.94 -6.90
C SER A 14 -15.62 60.11 -7.93
N HIS A 15 -15.14 58.99 -8.52
CA HIS A 15 -14.69 58.83 -9.93
C HIS A 15 -14.39 57.33 -10.17
N SER A 16 -15.24 56.57 -10.87
CA SER A 16 -15.41 56.39 -12.34
C SER A 16 -14.44 55.36 -12.97
N GLU A 17 -15.06 54.23 -13.36
CA GLU A 17 -14.89 53.45 -14.59
C GLU A 17 -13.53 52.84 -14.99
N ASN A 18 -13.48 51.50 -15.06
CA ASN A 18 -13.50 50.84 -16.38
C ASN A 18 -13.88 49.35 -16.28
N ARG A 19 -14.98 48.99 -16.95
CA ARG A 19 -15.36 47.61 -17.31
C ARG A 19 -14.92 47.38 -18.75
N HIS A 20 -14.36 46.21 -19.04
CA HIS A 20 -14.44 45.62 -20.37
C HIS A 20 -15.05 44.22 -20.26
N ASP A 21 -16.28 44.13 -20.77
CA ASP A 21 -16.94 42.89 -21.18
C ASP A 21 -16.29 42.36 -22.46
N ASN A 22 -16.19 41.04 -22.60
CA ASN A 22 -16.54 40.41 -23.88
C ASN A 22 -17.08 38.99 -23.67
N LYS A 23 -18.16 38.68 -24.38
CA LYS A 23 -19.00 37.48 -24.26
C LYS A 23 -18.99 36.73 -25.60
N LEU A 24 -19.14 35.40 -25.51
CA LEU A 24 -19.76 34.47 -26.48
C LEU A 24 -19.02 34.11 -27.80
N ALA A 25 -18.74 32.82 -28.01
CA ALA A 25 -19.63 31.85 -28.69
C ALA A 25 -18.84 30.63 -29.22
N GLY A 26 -19.42 29.42 -29.17
CA GLY A 26 -18.88 28.25 -29.85
C GLY A 26 -19.42 26.88 -29.40
N HIS A 27 -20.70 26.61 -29.64
CA HIS A 27 -21.30 25.27 -29.53
C HIS A 27 -20.73 24.29 -30.58
N ARG A 28 -20.60 23.01 -30.21
CA ARG A 28 -20.94 21.91 -31.13
C ARG A 28 -21.44 20.67 -30.36
N HIS A 29 -22.67 20.28 -30.71
CA HIS A 29 -23.39 19.08 -30.32
C HIS A 29 -22.76 17.81 -30.89
N TYR A 30 -22.91 16.69 -30.18
CA TYR A 30 -23.29 15.41 -30.80
C TYR A 30 -24.33 14.69 -29.93
N ARG A 31 -25.52 14.51 -30.50
CA ARG A 31 -26.60 13.60 -30.08
C ARG A 31 -26.44 12.27 -30.81
N HIS A 32 -26.87 11.18 -30.17
CA HIS A 32 -27.71 10.07 -30.69
C HIS A 32 -27.39 8.77 -29.93
N VAL A 33 -28.30 7.85 -29.57
CA VAL A 33 -29.77 7.68 -29.58
C VAL A 33 -30.03 6.70 -28.42
N ALA A 34 -31.06 6.95 -27.60
CA ALA A 34 -31.69 5.92 -26.79
C ALA A 34 -32.81 5.28 -27.62
N ASN A 35 -32.96 3.97 -27.58
CA ASN A 35 -34.15 3.30 -28.09
C ASN A 35 -34.84 2.60 -26.92
N ASP A 36 -36.02 3.11 -26.60
CA ASP A 36 -36.99 2.57 -25.65
C ASP A 36 -37.66 1.30 -26.19
N GLY A 37 -38.18 0.50 -25.28
CA GLY A 37 -39.12 -0.58 -25.56
C GLY A 37 -39.50 -1.32 -24.30
N GLY A 38 -40.43 -0.75 -23.51
CA GLY A 38 -41.01 -1.39 -22.33
C GLY A 38 -42.14 -2.37 -22.66
N HIS A 39 -42.47 -3.25 -21.71
CA HIS A 39 -43.82 -3.42 -21.16
C HIS A 39 -43.89 -4.48 -20.03
N SER A 40 -44.41 -4.03 -18.88
CA SER A 40 -45.36 -4.63 -17.94
C SER A 40 -45.47 -6.15 -17.67
N VAL A 41 -45.28 -6.46 -16.38
CA VAL A 41 -46.10 -7.28 -15.42
C VAL A 41 -46.63 -8.66 -15.83
N ASP A 42 -46.26 -9.71 -15.09
CA ASP A 42 -47.21 -10.65 -14.45
C ASP A 42 -46.53 -11.60 -13.45
N ASP A 43 -47.30 -11.94 -12.40
CA ASP A 43 -46.97 -12.80 -11.26
C ASP A 43 -46.94 -14.30 -11.61
N GLY A 44 -46.25 -15.12 -10.81
CA GLY A 44 -46.39 -16.58 -10.87
C GLY A 44 -45.42 -17.39 -10.00
N GLU A 45 -45.90 -17.84 -8.85
CA GLU A 45 -45.36 -18.99 -8.11
C GLU A 45 -45.40 -20.27 -8.98
N GLY A 46 -44.44 -21.19 -8.78
CA GLY A 46 -44.45 -22.49 -9.46
C GLY A 46 -43.27 -23.38 -9.08
N ASP A 47 -43.59 -24.38 -8.26
CA ASP A 47 -42.77 -25.48 -7.75
C ASP A 47 -42.21 -26.44 -8.83
N GLU A 48 -41.29 -27.28 -8.36
CA GLU A 48 -41.02 -28.67 -8.77
C GLU A 48 -40.13 -29.01 -10.00
N ASN A 49 -38.94 -29.55 -9.64
CA ASN A 49 -38.53 -30.94 -9.89
C ASN A 49 -37.74 -31.32 -11.17
N SER A 50 -36.61 -32.00 -10.89
CA SER A 50 -35.96 -33.06 -11.67
C SER A 50 -35.36 -32.74 -13.05
N ARG A 51 -34.03 -32.87 -13.13
CA ARG A 51 -33.33 -33.72 -14.12
C ARG A 51 -31.85 -33.86 -13.75
N GLY A 52 -31.46 -35.09 -13.42
CA GLY A 52 -30.07 -35.46 -13.22
C GLY A 52 -29.28 -35.58 -14.53
N ALA A 53 -27.96 -35.52 -14.41
CA ALA A 53 -27.05 -36.17 -15.35
C ALA A 53 -25.75 -36.51 -14.61
N ASN A 54 -25.51 -37.81 -14.48
CA ASN A 54 -24.23 -38.44 -14.20
C ASN A 54 -23.15 -37.94 -15.18
N TYR A 55 -21.92 -37.76 -14.72
CA TYR A 55 -20.75 -38.08 -15.54
C TYR A 55 -19.67 -38.80 -14.75
N HIS A 56 -19.18 -39.85 -15.40
CA HIS A 56 -18.33 -40.92 -14.92
C HIS A 56 -16.93 -40.49 -14.53
N ARG A 57 -16.44 -41.15 -13.47
CA ARG A 57 -15.03 -41.39 -13.18
C ARG A 57 -14.44 -42.28 -14.28
N VAL A 58 -13.40 -41.81 -14.98
CA VAL A 58 -12.49 -42.64 -15.76
C VAL A 58 -11.07 -42.32 -15.29
N ALA A 59 -10.41 -43.32 -14.71
CA ALA A 59 -8.98 -43.38 -14.54
C ALA A 59 -8.43 -44.19 -15.72
N ASP A 60 -7.41 -43.67 -16.41
CA ASP A 60 -6.13 -44.38 -16.58
C ASP A 60 -5.13 -43.59 -17.46
N GLY A 61 -3.92 -43.47 -16.92
CA GLY A 61 -2.62 -43.67 -17.58
C GLY A 61 -2.30 -42.96 -18.90
N GLY A 62 -1.47 -41.93 -18.81
CA GLY A 62 -0.79 -41.36 -19.99
C GLY A 62 0.20 -40.27 -19.63
N SER A 63 1.41 -40.67 -19.24
CA SER A 63 2.58 -39.84 -18.98
C SER A 63 2.87 -38.85 -20.12
N HIS A 64 2.73 -37.55 -19.88
CA HIS A 64 3.50 -36.47 -20.51
C HIS A 64 3.81 -35.45 -19.43
N GLY A 65 5.05 -35.50 -18.91
CA GLY A 65 5.56 -34.48 -18.02
C GLY A 65 5.75 -33.18 -18.79
N VAL A 66 4.99 -32.16 -18.44
CA VAL A 66 5.37 -30.77 -18.68
C VAL A 66 5.70 -30.20 -17.30
N ASN A 67 6.99 -30.10 -17.05
CA ASN A 67 7.57 -29.45 -15.90
C ASN A 67 7.26 -27.95 -15.96
N ASP A 68 6.12 -27.52 -15.41
CA ASP A 68 5.99 -26.14 -14.92
C ASP A 68 6.46 -26.10 -13.47
N GLY A 69 7.75 -26.39 -13.32
CA GLY A 69 8.46 -26.09 -12.09
C GLY A 69 8.56 -24.58 -12.00
N CYS A 70 7.74 -23.97 -11.15
CA CYS A 70 8.06 -22.68 -10.55
C CYS A 70 9.43 -22.83 -9.88
N HIS A 71 10.49 -22.49 -10.62
CA HIS A 71 11.83 -22.39 -10.08
C HIS A 71 11.75 -21.27 -9.06
N GLY A 72 11.86 -21.66 -7.79
CA GLY A 72 11.91 -20.73 -6.68
C GLY A 72 12.93 -19.65 -6.96
N VAL A 73 12.62 -18.44 -6.49
CA VAL A 73 13.55 -17.31 -6.29
C VAL A 73 15.01 -17.79 -6.28
N GLU A 74 15.64 -17.82 -7.46
CA GLU A 74 17.07 -18.03 -7.57
C GLU A 74 17.69 -16.79 -6.94
N SER A 75 18.08 -16.96 -5.69
CA SER A 75 18.82 -16.00 -4.88
C SER A 75 19.85 -15.28 -5.76
N MET A 76 19.73 -13.95 -5.85
CA MET A 76 20.83 -13.10 -6.28
C MET A 76 22.03 -13.46 -5.41
N ARG A 77 23.04 -14.11 -5.98
CA ARG A 77 24.24 -14.52 -5.24
C ARG A 77 25.29 -13.41 -5.33
N PHE A 78 25.59 -12.84 -4.18
CA PHE A 78 26.80 -12.06 -3.95
C PHE A 78 28.05 -12.85 -4.37
N GLN A 79 28.90 -12.25 -5.20
CA GLN A 79 30.28 -12.71 -5.34
C GLN A 79 31.23 -11.58 -4.97
N ARG A 80 32.00 -11.81 -3.91
CA ARG A 80 33.01 -10.90 -3.39
C ARG A 80 34.13 -10.75 -4.43
N GLY A 81 34.19 -9.60 -5.11
CA GLY A 81 35.26 -9.28 -6.05
C GLY A 81 36.02 -8.03 -5.61
N ARG A 82 37.35 -8.13 -5.50
CA ARG A 82 38.34 -7.04 -5.34
C ARG A 82 37.92 -5.85 -4.44
N GLY A 83 37.31 -6.11 -3.29
CA GLY A 83 37.10 -5.09 -2.25
C GLY A 83 35.96 -4.08 -2.47
N GLU A 84 35.17 -4.19 -3.55
CA GLU A 84 33.99 -3.34 -3.77
C GLU A 84 32.72 -4.18 -3.88
N MET A 85 31.67 -3.81 -3.13
CA MET A 85 30.35 -4.42 -3.23
C MET A 85 29.59 -3.80 -4.42
N LYS A 86 29.33 -4.60 -5.46
CA LYS A 86 28.61 -4.16 -6.65
C LYS A 86 27.54 -5.16 -7.02
N TRP A 87 26.34 -4.69 -7.32
CA TRP A 87 25.28 -5.50 -7.92
C TRP A 87 25.80 -6.16 -9.21
N ARG A 88 25.78 -7.49 -9.28
CA ARG A 88 25.79 -8.19 -10.56
C ARG A 88 24.37 -8.63 -10.86
N ILE A 89 23.84 -8.12 -11.95
CA ILE A 89 22.67 -8.66 -12.61
C ILE A 89 23.10 -10.04 -13.11
N SER A 90 22.52 -11.12 -12.59
CA SER A 90 22.62 -12.42 -13.27
C SER A 90 21.86 -12.29 -14.58
N ASP A 91 22.54 -12.54 -15.70
CA ASP A 91 21.95 -12.56 -17.04
C ASP A 91 20.68 -13.44 -16.98
N GLY A 92 19.51 -12.80 -17.10
CA GLY A 92 18.20 -13.47 -17.04
C GLY A 92 17.18 -12.92 -16.03
N ILE A 93 17.53 -12.02 -15.09
CA ILE A 93 16.56 -11.49 -14.10
C ILE A 93 15.86 -10.20 -14.55
N CYS A 94 16.40 -9.47 -15.52
CA CYS A 94 15.85 -8.18 -15.97
C CYS A 94 14.92 -8.25 -17.20
N ASP A 95 14.91 -9.33 -17.98
CA ASP A 95 14.28 -9.33 -19.31
C ASP A 95 12.91 -10.03 -19.41
N GLY A 96 12.35 -10.51 -18.30
CA GLY A 96 11.13 -11.33 -18.36
C GLY A 96 9.79 -10.66 -18.03
N LEU A 97 9.76 -9.56 -17.26
CA LEU A 97 8.53 -9.19 -16.53
C LEU A 97 8.29 -7.68 -16.42
N ALA A 98 8.73 -6.88 -17.40
CA ALA A 98 8.28 -5.50 -17.49
C ALA A 98 6.78 -5.49 -17.80
N LEU A 99 5.97 -4.88 -16.92
CA LEU A 99 4.60 -4.52 -17.30
C LEU A 99 4.66 -3.66 -18.57
N PRO A 100 3.68 -3.76 -19.47
CA PRO A 100 3.60 -2.85 -20.60
C PRO A 100 3.64 -1.39 -20.10
N ASN A 101 4.52 -0.57 -20.69
CA ASN A 101 4.80 0.84 -20.36
C ASN A 101 5.65 1.14 -19.10
N GLN A 102 6.31 0.14 -18.50
CA GLN A 102 7.24 0.41 -17.40
C GLN A 102 8.66 0.62 -17.95
N GLN A 103 9.25 1.81 -17.71
CA GLN A 103 10.65 2.06 -18.08
C GLN A 103 11.54 1.04 -17.37
N THR A 104 12.23 0.22 -18.15
CA THR A 104 13.28 -0.69 -17.65
C THR A 104 14.45 0.15 -17.15
N VAL A 105 15.00 -0.24 -16.01
CA VAL A 105 16.17 0.41 -15.39
C VAL A 105 17.37 -0.51 -15.47
N ASP A 106 18.57 0.08 -15.50
CA ASP A 106 19.86 -0.62 -15.57
C ASP A 106 20.41 -1.03 -14.18
N TYR A 107 19.55 -0.99 -13.16
CA TYR A 107 19.87 -1.36 -11.77
C TYR A 107 18.72 -2.19 -11.17
N PRO A 108 18.95 -2.91 -10.04
CA PRO A 108 17.95 -3.82 -9.50
C PRO A 108 16.61 -3.13 -9.19
N SER A 109 15.53 -3.72 -9.69
CA SER A 109 14.17 -3.27 -9.43
C SER A 109 13.28 -4.40 -8.95
N PHE A 110 12.37 -4.10 -8.02
CA PHE A 110 11.49 -5.08 -7.41
C PHE A 110 10.03 -4.62 -7.44
N LYS A 111 9.11 -5.53 -7.79
CA LYS A 111 7.68 -5.31 -7.60
C LYS A 111 7.33 -5.42 -6.11
N LEU A 112 6.86 -4.32 -5.53
CA LEU A 112 6.37 -4.22 -4.16
C LEU A 112 4.85 -4.04 -4.16
N VAL A 113 4.12 -5.00 -3.60
CA VAL A 113 2.67 -4.94 -3.45
C VAL A 113 2.31 -4.33 -2.10
N ILE A 114 1.45 -3.31 -2.06
CA ILE A 114 1.03 -2.66 -0.81
C ILE A 114 -0.48 -2.84 -0.63
N VAL A 115 -0.86 -3.58 0.40
CA VAL A 115 -2.25 -3.98 0.68
C VAL A 115 -2.68 -3.60 2.09
N GLY A 116 -3.98 -3.63 2.34
CA GLY A 116 -4.59 -3.26 3.61
C GLY A 116 -5.87 -2.45 3.39
N ASP A 117 -6.65 -2.27 4.46
CA ASP A 117 -7.95 -1.61 4.40
C ASP A 117 -7.90 -0.18 3.84
N GLY A 118 -9.05 0.31 3.38
CA GLY A 118 -9.21 1.71 2.97
C GLY A 118 -8.91 2.66 4.13
N GLY A 119 -8.25 3.79 3.84
CA GLY A 119 -7.94 4.80 4.85
C GLY A 119 -6.80 4.47 5.82
N THR A 120 -6.11 3.33 5.69
CA THR A 120 -4.95 2.98 6.53
C THR A 120 -3.71 3.85 6.26
N GLY A 121 -3.65 4.48 5.08
CA GLY A 121 -2.59 5.43 4.69
C GLY A 121 -1.57 4.90 3.67
N LYS A 122 -1.90 3.84 2.92
CA LYS A 122 -1.02 3.26 1.87
C LYS A 122 -0.58 4.29 0.82
N THR A 123 -1.54 4.96 0.20
CA THR A 123 -1.28 6.03 -0.79
C THR A 123 -0.45 7.16 -0.21
N THR A 124 -0.79 7.63 1.00
CA THR A 124 -0.01 8.67 1.68
C THR A 124 1.42 8.23 1.97
N PHE A 125 1.61 6.97 2.37
CA PHE A 125 2.93 6.40 2.63
C PHE A 125 3.79 6.33 1.35
N VAL A 126 3.20 5.93 0.22
CA VAL A 126 3.88 5.87 -1.08
C VAL A 126 4.18 7.26 -1.62
N LYS A 127 3.15 8.11 -1.76
CA LYS A 127 3.29 9.46 -2.30
C LYS A 127 4.28 10.29 -1.50
N ARG A 128 4.31 10.14 -0.18
CA ARG A 128 5.27 10.89 0.64
C ARG A 128 6.72 10.44 0.46
N HIS A 129 6.99 9.18 0.10
CA HIS A 129 8.34 8.79 -0.35
C HIS A 129 8.67 9.37 -1.73
N LEU A 130 7.67 9.55 -2.59
CA LEU A 130 7.86 10.05 -3.96
C LEU A 130 8.07 11.57 -4.02
N THR A 131 7.22 12.34 -3.35
CA THR A 131 7.18 13.80 -3.44
C THR A 131 7.74 14.50 -2.21
N GLY A 132 7.93 13.77 -1.11
CA GLY A 132 8.25 14.34 0.20
C GLY A 132 7.05 14.98 0.91
N GLU A 133 5.95 15.25 0.22
CA GLU A 133 4.80 15.99 0.74
C GLU A 133 3.78 15.09 1.44
N PHE A 134 3.09 15.66 2.43
CA PHE A 134 1.99 14.99 3.11
C PHE A 134 0.64 15.43 2.54
N GLU A 135 -0.08 14.48 1.95
CA GLU A 135 -1.43 14.73 1.45
C GLU A 135 -2.48 14.56 2.57
N LYS A 136 -3.11 15.67 2.98
CA LYS A 136 -4.14 15.66 4.04
C LYS A 136 -5.50 15.13 3.58
N LYS A 137 -5.80 15.26 2.29
CA LYS A 137 -7.09 14.89 1.73
C LYS A 137 -7.09 13.39 1.46
N TYR A 138 -8.06 12.69 2.03
CA TYR A 138 -8.28 11.28 1.68
C TYR A 138 -9.05 11.21 0.36
N GLU A 139 -8.36 10.75 -0.68
CA GLU A 139 -8.96 10.34 -1.94
C GLU A 139 -8.81 8.83 -2.06
N PRO A 140 -9.91 8.05 -2.09
CA PRO A 140 -9.82 6.60 -2.26
C PRO A 140 -9.15 6.25 -3.59
N THR A 141 -8.14 5.37 -3.55
CA THR A 141 -7.55 4.79 -4.75
C THR A 141 -8.60 3.99 -5.50
N ILE A 142 -8.65 4.14 -6.82
CA ILE A 142 -9.51 3.34 -7.70
C ILE A 142 -8.61 2.34 -8.44
N GLY A 143 -8.73 1.05 -8.10
CA GLY A 143 -7.88 0.01 -8.66
C GLY A 143 -6.47 0.03 -8.10
N VAL A 144 -5.47 0.26 -8.95
CA VAL A 144 -4.05 0.27 -8.56
C VAL A 144 -3.31 1.44 -9.20
N GLU A 145 -2.43 2.07 -8.42
CA GLU A 145 -1.44 3.02 -8.92
C GLU A 145 -0.04 2.45 -8.72
N VAL A 146 0.81 2.61 -9.73
CA VAL A 146 2.20 2.11 -9.69
C VAL A 146 3.16 3.28 -9.59
N HIS A 147 3.92 3.34 -8.50
CA HIS A 147 4.86 4.42 -8.19
C HIS A 147 6.29 3.88 -8.12
N PRO A 148 7.22 4.34 -8.98
CA PRO A 148 8.62 3.98 -8.87
C PRO A 148 9.29 4.77 -7.72
N LEU A 149 9.81 4.06 -6.72
CA LEU A 149 10.59 4.63 -5.62
C LEU A 149 12.04 4.15 -5.70
N ASP A 150 12.96 5.10 -5.82
CA ASP A 150 14.39 4.84 -5.85
C ASP A 150 15.01 4.99 -4.46
N PHE A 151 15.89 4.07 -4.09
CA PHE A 151 16.68 4.14 -2.86
C PHE A 151 18.16 3.95 -3.18
N PHE A 152 19.02 4.76 -2.58
CA PHE A 152 20.48 4.66 -2.71
C PHE A 152 21.03 3.87 -1.53
N THR A 153 21.67 2.73 -1.83
CA THR A 153 22.28 1.85 -0.83
C THR A 153 23.81 1.93 -0.90
N ASN A 154 24.48 1.39 0.12
CA ASN A 154 25.93 1.19 0.11
C ASN A 154 26.43 0.22 -0.98
N CYS A 155 25.53 -0.48 -1.68
CA CYS A 155 25.83 -1.38 -2.79
C CYS A 155 25.41 -0.81 -4.16
N GLY A 156 24.82 0.39 -4.18
CA GLY A 156 24.27 1.03 -5.38
C GLY A 156 22.77 1.30 -5.29
N LYS A 157 22.20 1.80 -6.38
CA LYS A 157 20.78 2.17 -6.47
C LYS A 157 19.88 0.94 -6.60
N ILE A 158 18.72 0.97 -5.95
CA ILE A 158 17.63 0.00 -6.14
C ILE A 158 16.31 0.73 -6.39
N ARG A 159 15.37 0.08 -7.08
CA ARG A 159 14.00 0.59 -7.28
C ARG A 159 12.96 -0.36 -6.72
N PHE A 160 11.97 0.17 -6.02
CA PHE A 160 10.71 -0.51 -5.78
C PHE A 160 9.66 0.08 -6.72
N TYR A 161 9.00 -0.77 -7.51
CA TYR A 161 7.75 -0.40 -8.15
C TYR A 161 6.64 -0.72 -7.17
N CYS A 162 6.16 0.31 -6.49
CA CYS A 162 5.12 0.23 -5.47
C CYS A 162 3.75 0.17 -6.13
N TRP A 163 3.08 -0.98 -6.05
CA TRP A 163 1.70 -1.16 -6.46
C TRP A 163 0.80 -0.81 -5.27
N ASP A 164 0.34 0.44 -5.23
CA ASP A 164 -0.61 0.95 -4.24
C ASP A 164 -2.03 0.51 -4.61
N THR A 165 -2.58 -0.45 -3.88
CA THR A 165 -3.91 -1.04 -4.20
C THR A 165 -5.05 -0.37 -3.43
N ALA A 166 -6.25 -0.38 -4.00
CA ALA A 166 -7.43 0.17 -3.35
C ALA A 166 -7.87 -0.65 -2.14
N GLY A 167 -7.81 -0.08 -0.94
CA GLY A 167 -8.20 -0.82 0.28
C GLY A 167 -9.71 -1.09 0.44
N GLN A 168 -10.55 -0.64 -0.50
CA GLN A 168 -12.02 -0.69 -0.41
C GLN A 168 -12.66 -1.73 -1.35
N GLU A 169 -11.87 -2.41 -2.17
CA GLU A 169 -12.38 -3.15 -3.33
C GLU A 169 -13.07 -4.46 -2.93
N LYS A 170 -14.38 -4.43 -2.65
CA LYS A 170 -15.18 -5.57 -2.13
C LYS A 170 -15.20 -6.83 -3.01
N PHE A 171 -14.63 -6.79 -4.22
CA PHE A 171 -14.66 -7.88 -5.20
C PHE A 171 -13.27 -8.51 -5.34
N GLY A 172 -13.05 -9.63 -4.65
CA GLY A 172 -11.74 -10.29 -4.54
C GLY A 172 -11.09 -10.73 -5.86
N GLY A 173 -11.88 -10.97 -6.92
CA GLY A 173 -11.35 -11.49 -8.20
C GLY A 173 -10.47 -10.52 -9.00
N LEU A 174 -10.65 -9.20 -8.86
CA LEU A 174 -9.80 -8.20 -9.52
C LEU A 174 -8.46 -7.99 -8.78
N ARG A 175 -8.38 -8.37 -7.49
CA ARG A 175 -7.20 -8.16 -6.64
C ARG A 175 -6.05 -9.11 -6.98
N ASP A 176 -6.38 -10.36 -7.30
CA ASP A 176 -5.38 -11.41 -7.58
C ASP A 176 -4.45 -10.99 -8.74
N GLY A 177 -5.00 -10.33 -9.76
CA GLY A 177 -4.24 -9.82 -10.91
C GLY A 177 -3.16 -8.80 -10.52
N TYR A 178 -3.38 -8.00 -9.46
CA TYR A 178 -2.38 -7.04 -8.98
C TYR A 178 -1.24 -7.73 -8.24
N TYR A 179 -1.47 -8.91 -7.66
CA TYR A 179 -0.47 -9.63 -6.88
C TYR A 179 0.49 -10.43 -7.75
N ILE A 180 0.06 -10.88 -8.93
CA ILE A 180 0.86 -11.69 -9.85
C ILE A 180 2.29 -11.12 -10.01
N HIS A 181 3.30 -11.98 -9.85
CA HIS A 181 4.73 -11.63 -9.88
C HIS A 181 5.19 -10.63 -8.80
N GLY A 182 4.44 -10.45 -7.70
CA GLY A 182 4.92 -9.72 -6.54
C GLY A 182 6.20 -10.35 -6.00
N GLN A 183 7.24 -9.54 -5.74
CA GLN A 183 8.51 -10.02 -5.19
C GLN A 183 8.63 -9.73 -3.69
N CYS A 184 7.87 -8.77 -3.19
CA CYS A 184 7.78 -8.41 -1.79
C CYS A 184 6.45 -7.69 -1.50
N ALA A 185 6.05 -7.61 -0.24
CA ALA A 185 4.82 -6.91 0.13
C ALA A 185 4.89 -6.13 1.45
N ILE A 186 4.03 -5.12 1.54
CA ILE A 186 3.68 -4.44 2.78
C ILE A 186 2.18 -4.63 3.03
N ILE A 187 1.83 -5.14 4.21
CA ILE A 187 0.45 -5.17 4.70
C ILE A 187 0.32 -4.04 5.72
N MET A 188 -0.60 -3.10 5.49
CA MET A 188 -0.77 -1.91 6.33
C MET A 188 -2.11 -1.90 7.04
N PHE A 189 -2.08 -1.63 8.35
CA PHE A 189 -3.26 -1.34 9.17
C PHE A 189 -3.10 0.00 9.90
N ASP A 190 -4.20 0.50 10.46
CA ASP A 190 -4.27 1.75 11.23
C ASP A 190 -4.38 1.43 12.73
N VAL A 191 -3.43 1.90 13.54
CA VAL A 191 -3.42 1.64 14.99
C VAL A 191 -4.61 2.28 15.73
N THR A 192 -5.31 3.22 15.08
CA THR A 192 -6.50 3.90 15.61
C THR A 192 -7.81 3.21 15.22
N ALA A 193 -7.77 2.16 14.39
CA ALA A 193 -8.96 1.47 13.90
C ALA A 193 -8.80 -0.07 13.99
N ARG A 194 -9.37 -0.67 15.05
CA ARG A 194 -9.27 -2.12 15.34
C ARG A 194 -9.64 -3.01 14.17
N LEU A 195 -10.70 -2.65 13.44
CA LEU A 195 -11.18 -3.43 12.30
C LEU A 195 -10.09 -3.64 11.23
N THR A 196 -9.24 -2.63 11.00
CA THR A 196 -8.17 -2.71 10.00
C THR A 196 -7.12 -3.75 10.36
N TYR A 197 -6.84 -3.94 11.65
CA TYR A 197 -5.97 -5.00 12.13
C TYR A 197 -6.64 -6.37 12.06
N LYS A 198 -7.94 -6.46 12.43
CA LYS A 198 -8.74 -7.69 12.32
C LYS A 198 -8.78 -8.24 10.89
N ASN A 199 -8.67 -7.37 9.89
CA ASN A 199 -8.67 -7.76 8.47
C ASN A 199 -7.28 -8.17 7.93
N VAL A 200 -6.18 -7.96 8.68
CA VAL A 200 -4.81 -8.35 8.26
C VAL A 200 -4.68 -9.82 7.85
N PRO A 201 -5.24 -10.81 8.59
CA PRO A 201 -5.18 -12.21 8.19
C PRO A 201 -5.79 -12.48 6.81
N THR A 202 -6.88 -11.78 6.47
CA THR A 202 -7.53 -11.87 5.15
C THR A 202 -6.60 -11.37 4.05
N TRP A 203 -6.02 -10.17 4.22
CA TRP A 203 -5.06 -9.61 3.26
C TRP A 203 -3.83 -10.50 3.08
N HIS A 204 -3.30 -11.04 4.16
CA HIS A 204 -2.18 -11.98 4.11
C HIS A 204 -2.54 -13.25 3.35
N ARG A 205 -3.69 -13.87 3.64
CA ARG A 205 -4.16 -15.08 2.96
C ARG A 205 -4.30 -14.84 1.46
N ASP A 206 -4.94 -13.74 1.07
CA ASP A 206 -5.20 -13.43 -0.34
C ASP A 206 -3.87 -13.16 -1.08
N LEU A 207 -2.93 -12.45 -0.45
CA LEU A 207 -1.58 -12.25 -0.99
C LEU A 207 -0.82 -13.58 -1.17
N CYS A 208 -0.79 -14.43 -0.13
CA CYS A 208 -0.08 -15.71 -0.16
C CYS A 208 -0.69 -16.73 -1.13
N ARG A 209 -1.96 -16.56 -1.52
CA ARG A 209 -2.60 -17.39 -2.55
C ARG A 209 -1.98 -17.16 -3.93
N VAL A 210 -1.46 -15.96 -4.19
CA VAL A 210 -0.88 -15.59 -5.48
C VAL A 210 0.66 -15.54 -5.44
N CYS A 211 1.23 -15.07 -4.33
CA CYS A 211 2.66 -14.95 -4.13
C CYS A 211 3.13 -15.87 -3.01
N GLU A 212 3.76 -16.98 -3.38
CA GLU A 212 4.38 -17.89 -2.40
C GLU A 212 5.78 -17.40 -2.00
N ASN A 213 6.10 -17.46 -0.71
CA ASN A 213 7.46 -17.27 -0.16
C ASN A 213 8.13 -15.91 -0.43
N ILE A 214 7.36 -14.83 -0.55
CA ILE A 214 7.92 -13.48 -0.65
C ILE A 214 8.14 -12.84 0.73
N PRO A 215 9.15 -11.98 0.92
CA PRO A 215 9.29 -11.19 2.15
C PRO A 215 8.12 -10.21 2.30
N ILE A 216 7.47 -10.25 3.46
CA ILE A 216 6.33 -9.41 3.82
C ILE A 216 6.65 -8.62 5.10
N VAL A 217 6.30 -7.34 5.10
CA VAL A 217 6.33 -6.48 6.29
C VAL A 217 4.91 -6.10 6.70
N LEU A 218 4.59 -6.27 7.99
CA LEU A 218 3.39 -5.73 8.60
C LEU A 218 3.68 -4.32 9.13
N CYS A 219 2.85 -3.36 8.77
CA CYS A 219 2.99 -1.96 9.19
C CYS A 219 1.75 -1.49 9.96
N GLY A 220 1.94 -1.04 11.20
CA GLY A 220 0.94 -0.32 11.97
C GLY A 220 1.14 1.19 11.79
N ASN A 221 0.30 1.83 11.00
CA ASN A 221 0.41 3.25 10.68
C ASN A 221 -0.37 4.14 11.65
N LYS A 222 -0.09 5.45 11.62
CA LYS A 222 -0.73 6.53 12.40
C LYS A 222 -0.41 6.52 13.89
N VAL A 223 0.79 6.09 14.25
CA VAL A 223 1.24 6.11 15.66
C VAL A 223 1.45 7.51 16.25
N ASP A 224 1.36 8.56 15.41
CA ASP A 224 1.28 9.95 15.85
C ASP A 224 -0.06 10.30 16.52
N VAL A 225 -1.10 9.50 16.34
CA VAL A 225 -2.41 9.74 16.93
C VAL A 225 -2.49 9.16 18.33
N LYS A 226 -2.79 10.01 19.32
CA LYS A 226 -2.87 9.60 20.75
C LYS A 226 -3.96 8.57 21.03
N ASN A 227 -5.09 8.64 20.31
CA ASN A 227 -6.22 7.74 20.51
C ASN A 227 -6.01 6.37 19.84
N ARG A 228 -4.93 5.67 20.23
CA ARG A 228 -4.63 4.31 19.77
C ARG A 228 -5.71 3.34 20.24
N GLN A 229 -6.20 2.52 19.33
CA GLN A 229 -7.21 1.48 19.59
C GLN A 229 -6.65 0.06 19.54
N VAL A 230 -5.51 -0.13 18.86
CA VAL A 230 -4.78 -1.41 18.78
C VAL A 230 -3.52 -1.32 19.64
N LYS A 231 -3.51 -2.03 20.76
CA LYS A 231 -2.38 -2.04 21.72
C LYS A 231 -1.26 -2.98 21.25
N ALA A 232 -0.02 -2.74 21.70
CA ALA A 232 1.16 -3.55 21.38
C ALA A 232 0.88 -5.06 21.53
N LYS A 233 0.30 -5.44 22.67
CA LYS A 233 0.00 -6.84 23.02
C LYS A 233 -1.00 -7.51 22.09
N GLN A 234 -1.85 -6.76 21.40
CA GLN A 234 -2.84 -7.30 20.46
C GLN A 234 -2.22 -7.60 19.09
N VAL A 235 -1.05 -7.02 18.78
CA VAL A 235 -0.41 -7.18 17.47
C VAL A 235 0.45 -8.45 17.44
N THR A 236 -0.20 -9.62 17.41
CA THR A 236 0.47 -10.94 17.46
C THR A 236 0.63 -11.60 16.09
N PHE A 237 -0.09 -11.16 15.06
CA PHE A 237 -0.16 -11.84 13.76
C PHE A 237 1.21 -12.01 13.09
N HIS A 238 2.08 -11.00 13.23
CA HIS A 238 3.45 -11.06 12.69
C HIS A 238 4.26 -12.21 13.30
N ARG A 239 4.07 -12.55 14.57
CA ARG A 239 4.71 -13.70 15.22
C ARG A 239 4.13 -15.02 14.71
N LYS A 240 2.79 -15.10 14.58
CA LYS A 240 2.08 -16.28 14.04
C LYS A 240 2.53 -16.63 12.61
N LYS A 241 2.92 -15.63 11.80
CA LYS A 241 3.32 -15.80 10.39
C LYS A 241 4.80 -15.53 10.11
N ASN A 242 5.63 -15.29 11.13
CA ASN A 242 7.05 -14.94 11.01
C ASN A 242 7.32 -13.74 10.07
N LEU A 243 6.52 -12.69 10.23
CA LEU A 243 6.63 -11.44 9.48
C LEU A 243 7.40 -10.40 10.30
N GLN A 244 8.09 -9.49 9.62
CA GLN A 244 8.62 -8.31 10.28
C GLN A 244 7.50 -7.32 10.57
N TYR A 245 7.46 -6.77 11.78
CA TYR A 245 6.52 -5.73 12.15
C TYR A 245 7.24 -4.39 12.39
N TYR A 246 6.65 -3.31 11.86
CA TYR A 246 7.05 -1.95 12.19
C TYR A 246 5.84 -1.09 12.50
N GLU A 247 6.01 -0.23 13.50
CA GLU A 247 5.14 0.91 13.72
C GLU A 247 5.67 2.12 12.98
N ILE A 248 4.80 2.76 12.20
CA ILE A 248 5.16 3.87 11.34
C ILE A 248 4.19 5.03 11.50
N SER A 249 4.62 6.22 11.12
CA SER A 249 3.72 7.33 10.90
C SER A 249 4.11 8.05 9.62
N ALA A 250 3.26 7.90 8.60
CA ALA A 250 3.39 8.65 7.36
C ALA A 250 3.23 10.16 7.57
N LYS A 251 2.70 10.63 8.70
CA LYS A 251 2.53 12.07 9.00
C LYS A 251 3.79 12.71 9.61
N SER A 252 4.55 11.94 10.37
CA SER A 252 5.71 12.41 11.14
C SER A 252 7.05 11.87 10.66
N ASN A 253 7.06 11.05 9.61
CA ASN A 253 8.23 10.32 9.10
C ASN A 253 8.81 9.28 10.09
N TYR A 254 8.07 8.90 11.14
CA TYR A 254 8.53 7.90 12.09
C TYR A 254 8.67 6.52 11.43
N ASN A 255 9.87 5.93 11.56
CA ASN A 255 10.24 4.62 11.00
C ASN A 255 9.95 4.46 9.49
N PHE A 256 9.87 5.56 8.76
CA PHE A 256 9.31 5.61 7.41
C PHE A 256 10.06 4.71 6.41
N GLU A 257 11.39 4.62 6.54
CA GLU A 257 12.25 3.83 5.67
C GLU A 257 12.43 2.37 6.12
N LYS A 258 12.10 2.04 7.39
CA LYS A 258 12.37 0.71 7.97
C LYS A 258 11.75 -0.44 7.16
N PRO A 259 10.49 -0.34 6.68
CA PRO A 259 9.90 -1.39 5.84
C PRO A 259 10.71 -1.65 4.57
N PHE A 260 11.09 -0.60 3.84
CA PHE A 260 11.86 -0.70 2.60
C PHE A 260 13.24 -1.28 2.84
N LEU A 261 13.92 -0.83 3.90
CA LEU A 261 15.25 -1.32 4.24
C LEU A 261 15.24 -2.82 4.59
N TYR A 262 14.24 -3.27 5.36
CA TYR A 262 14.08 -4.70 5.67
C TYR A 262 13.86 -5.52 4.40
N LEU A 263 12.97 -5.07 3.51
CA LEU A 263 12.69 -5.75 2.26
C LEU A 263 13.92 -5.78 1.35
N ALA A 264 14.64 -4.67 1.22
CA ALA A 264 15.88 -4.59 0.45
C ALA A 264 16.93 -5.61 0.96
N ARG A 265 17.13 -5.69 2.28
CA ARG A 265 18.04 -6.68 2.89
C ARG A 265 17.63 -8.12 2.60
N LYS A 266 16.32 -8.42 2.69
CA LYS A 266 15.80 -9.77 2.43
C LYS A 266 15.92 -10.16 0.96
N LEU A 267 15.60 -9.25 0.04
CA LEU A 267 15.70 -9.48 -1.40
C LEU A 267 17.15 -9.60 -1.86
N ALA A 268 18.06 -8.81 -1.27
CA ALA A 268 19.49 -8.89 -1.55
C ALA A 268 20.17 -10.12 -0.91
N GLY A 269 19.60 -10.67 0.16
CA GLY A 269 20.29 -11.66 0.99
C GLY A 269 21.46 -11.08 1.78
N ASP A 270 21.46 -9.78 2.07
CA ASP A 270 22.54 -9.06 2.76
C ASP A 270 22.00 -8.22 3.91
N SER A 271 22.33 -8.61 5.14
CA SER A 271 21.94 -7.88 6.36
C SER A 271 22.72 -6.58 6.58
N SER A 272 23.87 -6.40 5.92
CA SER A 272 24.72 -5.22 6.05
C SER A 272 24.26 -4.04 5.16
N LEU A 273 23.36 -4.30 4.21
CA LEU A 273 22.78 -3.29 3.33
C LEU A 273 22.14 -2.17 4.17
N HIS A 274 22.45 -0.94 3.83
CA HIS A 274 21.87 0.27 4.44
C HIS A 274 21.70 1.36 3.40
N PHE A 275 20.74 2.25 3.62
CA PHE A 275 20.56 3.43 2.80
C PHE A 275 21.65 4.46 3.12
N VAL A 276 22.22 5.06 2.08
CA VAL A 276 23.30 6.06 2.19
C VAL A 276 22.79 7.49 2.05
N GLU A 277 21.55 7.65 1.59
CA GLU A 277 20.87 8.92 1.47
C GLU A 277 19.51 8.81 2.15
N SER A 278 19.12 9.85 2.88
CA SER A 278 17.76 9.99 3.37
C SER A 278 16.86 10.54 2.26
N PRO A 279 15.61 10.07 2.13
CA PRO A 279 14.65 10.62 1.19
C PRO A 279 14.45 12.12 1.46
N ALA A 280 14.24 12.89 0.40
CA ALA A 280 13.95 14.31 0.49
C ALA A 280 12.51 14.54 1.02
N LEU A 281 12.29 14.27 2.31
CA LEU A 281 10.98 14.42 2.95
C LEU A 281 10.76 15.87 3.38
N ALA A 282 9.55 16.38 3.13
CA ALA A 282 9.13 17.62 3.77
C ALA A 282 9.12 17.45 5.30
N PRO A 283 9.38 18.53 6.05
CA PRO A 283 9.34 18.51 7.51
C PRO A 283 8.05 17.86 8.02
N PRO A 284 8.13 17.10 9.14
CA PRO A 284 6.96 16.44 9.69
C PRO A 284 5.92 17.47 10.13
N GLU A 285 4.64 17.24 9.79
CA GLU A 285 3.56 18.14 10.23
C GLU A 285 3.25 17.99 11.73
N VAL A 286 3.63 16.86 12.30
CA VAL A 286 3.40 16.50 13.69
C VAL A 286 4.68 15.91 14.24
N GLN A 287 5.06 16.36 15.43
CA GLN A 287 6.14 15.76 16.19
C GLN A 287 5.63 14.52 16.92
N ILE A 288 6.45 13.47 16.87
CA ILE A 288 6.22 12.26 17.65
C ILE A 288 6.69 12.49 19.07
N ASP A 289 5.86 12.08 20.03
CA ASP A 289 6.29 11.95 21.42
C ASP A 289 7.24 10.75 21.53
N LEU A 290 8.54 11.03 21.48
CA LEU A 290 9.58 10.00 21.51
C LEU A 290 9.56 9.19 22.81
N ALA A 291 9.19 9.79 23.95
CA ALA A 291 9.11 9.08 25.22
C ALA A 291 7.96 8.08 25.21
N ALA A 292 6.79 8.48 24.71
CA ALA A 292 5.66 7.59 24.55
C ALA A 292 5.96 6.45 23.55
N GLN A 293 6.65 6.75 22.44
CA GLN A 293 7.04 5.72 21.47
C GLN A 293 8.09 4.75 22.02
N GLN A 294 9.08 5.22 22.78
CA GLN A 294 10.05 4.35 23.43
C GLN A 294 9.40 3.40 24.43
N LEU A 295 8.44 3.90 25.22
CA LEU A 295 7.66 3.05 26.11
C LEU A 295 6.91 1.97 25.31
N HIS A 296 6.28 2.36 24.21
CA HIS A 296 5.55 1.42 23.36
C HIS A 296 6.45 0.40 22.66
N GLU A 297 7.65 0.79 22.23
CA GLU A 297 8.65 -0.13 21.67
C GLU A 297 9.13 -1.13 22.74
N GLN A 298 9.28 -0.71 24.00
CA GLN A 298 9.54 -1.61 25.12
C GLN A 298 8.37 -2.56 25.39
N GLU A 299 7.13 -2.09 25.27
CA GLU A 299 5.94 -2.95 25.39
C GLU A 299 5.87 -4.00 24.27
N LEU A 300 6.16 -3.60 23.03
CA LEU A 300 6.27 -4.52 21.89
C LEU A 300 7.37 -5.56 22.11
N ALA A 301 8.55 -5.13 22.57
CA ALA A 301 9.67 -6.03 22.88
C ALA A 301 9.33 -7.00 24.02
N ARG A 302 8.60 -6.54 25.04
CA ARG A 302 8.10 -7.40 26.12
C ARG A 302 7.08 -8.41 25.61
N ALA A 303 6.10 -7.96 24.82
CA ALA A 303 5.07 -8.81 24.24
C ALA A 303 5.64 -9.86 23.26
N ALA A 304 6.77 -9.58 22.61
CA ALA A 304 7.46 -10.55 21.76
C ALA A 304 7.97 -11.79 22.55
N ASN A 305 8.26 -11.61 23.85
CA ASN A 305 8.71 -12.68 24.75
C ASN A 305 7.55 -13.38 25.49
N GLU A 306 6.33 -12.83 25.44
CA GLU A 306 5.14 -13.46 26.04
C GLU A 306 4.64 -14.61 25.12
N PRO A 307 4.10 -15.72 25.66
CA PRO A 307 3.45 -16.76 24.85
C PRO A 307 2.36 -16.17 23.94
N LEU A 308 2.17 -16.75 22.76
CA LEU A 308 1.04 -16.36 21.92
C LEU A 308 -0.27 -16.80 22.61
N PRO A 309 -1.32 -15.96 22.60
CA PRO A 309 -2.63 -16.39 23.05
C PRO A 309 -3.16 -17.51 22.16
N ASP A 310 -3.91 -18.43 22.75
CA ASP A 310 -4.58 -19.50 22.01
C ASP A 310 -5.60 -18.90 21.03
N ASP A 311 -5.80 -19.54 19.88
CA ASP A 311 -6.66 -19.01 18.80
C ASP A 311 -8.13 -18.83 19.24
N ASP A 312 -8.55 -19.48 20.33
CA ASP A 312 -9.91 -19.41 20.90
C ASP A 312 -10.17 -18.13 21.74
N ASP A 313 -9.12 -17.39 22.13
CA ASP A 313 -9.22 -16.16 22.94
C ASP A 313 -9.39 -14.88 22.08
N GLU A 314 -9.58 -14.99 20.75
CA GLU A 314 -9.75 -13.85 19.85
C GLU A 314 -11.15 -13.19 19.91
N SER A 315 -11.80 -13.17 21.08
CA SER A 315 -12.97 -12.32 21.33
C SER A 315 -12.51 -10.88 21.52
N PHE A 316 -12.45 -10.12 20.43
CA PHE A 316 -12.33 -8.67 20.46
C PHE A 316 -13.65 -8.05 20.95
N ASP A 317 -13.88 -8.07 22.26
CA ASP A 317 -14.90 -7.22 22.91
C ASP A 317 -14.43 -5.74 23.02
#